data_AF-A0A9Q1BJI8-F1
#
_entry.id   AF-A0A9Q1BJI8-F1
#
_cell.length_a   1.000
_cell.length_b   1.000
_cell.length_c   1.000
_cell.angle_alpha   90.00
_cell.angle_beta   90.00
_cell.angle_gamma   90.00
#
_symmetry.space_group_name_H-M   'P 1'
#
loop_
_entity.id
_entity.type
_entity.pdbx_description
1 polymer ?
#
loop_
_entity_poly.entity_id
_entity_poly.type
_entity_poly.pdbx_seq_one_letter_code
_entity_poly.pdbx_strand_id
1 'polypeptide(L)'
;MLIRLRKKFRTIECTVVEPSDERITSYKKLVQERKDALDGVTFDWRQTTLQELCKINFDRSKKFHFVCAIHSLYYIPKQELDYYVKTLFEWTEGIILLMHCPGNLTSLD
;
A
#
# COMPACT_ATOMS: atom_id res chain seq x y z
N MET A 1 -4.65 1.73 11.15
CA MET A 1 -4.89 0.30 10.83
C MET A 1 -3.90 -0.62 11.54
N LEU A 2 -2.58 -0.45 11.34
CA LEU A 2 -1.55 -1.31 11.93
C LEU A 2 -1.65 -1.45 13.46
N ILE A 3 -1.89 -0.37 14.19
CA ILE A 3 -2.09 -0.42 15.65
C ILE A 3 -3.26 -1.34 16.05
N ARG A 4 -4.33 -1.42 15.25
CA ARG A 4 -5.46 -2.34 15.52
C ARG A 4 -5.06 -3.78 15.22
N LEU A 5 -4.37 -4.02 14.11
CA LEU A 5 -3.86 -5.35 13.76
C LEU A 5 -2.85 -5.86 14.79
N ARG A 6 -2.02 -4.96 15.33
CA ARG A 6 -1.00 -5.28 16.35
C ARG A 6 -1.59 -5.83 17.65
N LYS A 7 -2.84 -5.48 17.97
CA LYS A 7 -3.57 -6.07 19.12
C LYS A 7 -3.88 -7.56 18.93
N LYS A 8 -3.92 -8.04 17.68
CA LYS A 8 -4.21 -9.44 17.33
C LYS A 8 -2.96 -10.22 16.93
N PHE A 9 -2.02 -9.58 16.25
CA PHE A 9 -0.80 -10.20 15.74
C PHE A 9 0.43 -9.63 16.44
N ARG A 10 1.26 -10.49 17.02
CA ARG A 10 2.43 -10.08 17.82
C ARG A 10 3.52 -9.43 16.97
N THR A 11 3.69 -9.91 15.74
CA THR A 11 4.65 -9.43 14.76
C THR A 11 3.91 -9.10 13.47
N ILE A 12 4.27 -7.99 12.83
CA ILE A 12 3.70 -7.56 11.56
C ILE A 12 4.83 -7.06 10.66
N GLU A 13 4.91 -7.58 9.45
CA GLU A 13 5.69 -6.95 8.37
C GLU A 13 4.78 -6.05 7.55
N CYS A 14 5.19 -4.80 7.35
CA CYS A 14 4.46 -3.81 6.57
C CYS A 14 5.35 -3.27 5.45
N THR A 15 5.04 -3.63 4.20
CA THR A 15 5.65 -2.99 3.04
C THR A 15 4.83 -1.77 2.64
N VAL A 16 5.48 -0.62 2.54
CA VAL A 16 4.89 0.64 2.07
C VAL A 16 5.47 0.96 0.70
N VAL A 17 4.59 1.17 -0.28
CA VAL A 17 4.94 1.56 -1.65
C VAL A 17 4.41 2.97 -1.87
N GLU A 18 5.31 3.93 -2.00
CA GLU A 18 4.98 5.36 -2.11
C GLU A 18 6.05 6.08 -2.93
N PRO A 19 5.74 6.72 -4.07
CA PRO A 19 6.75 7.43 -4.85
C PRO A 19 7.27 8.72 -4.20
N SER A 20 6.47 9.39 -3.35
CA SER A 20 6.84 10.68 -2.77
C SER A 20 7.77 10.53 -1.56
N ASP A 21 8.99 11.06 -1.67
CA ASP A 21 9.96 11.12 -0.57
C ASP A 21 9.42 11.91 0.63
N GLU A 22 8.74 13.04 0.37
CA GLU A 22 8.14 13.86 1.41
C GLU A 22 7.09 13.07 2.21
N ARG A 23 6.25 12.29 1.53
CA ARG A 23 5.23 11.45 2.18
C ARG A 23 5.87 10.31 2.97
N ILE A 24 6.89 9.64 2.43
CA ILE A 24 7.64 8.61 3.16
C ILE A 24 8.29 9.19 4.41
N THR A 25 8.98 10.33 4.29
CA THR A 25 9.66 10.99 5.41
C THR A 25 8.67 11.38 6.50
N SER A 26 7.53 11.96 6.11
CA SER A 26 6.45 12.32 7.02
C SER A 26 5.87 11.07 7.72
N TYR A 27 5.67 9.97 7.00
CA TYR A 27 5.14 8.75 7.58
C TYR A 27 6.15 8.08 8.52
N LYS A 28 7.44 8.03 8.16
CA LYS A 28 8.50 7.54 9.06
C LYS A 28 8.55 8.32 10.37
N LYS A 29 8.40 9.65 10.33
CA LYS A 29 8.31 10.48 11.53
C LYS A 29 7.10 10.10 12.40
N LEU A 30 5.93 9.92 11.79
CA LEU A 30 4.72 9.50 12.50
C LEU A 30 4.86 8.09 13.11
N VAL A 31 5.54 7.17 12.43
CA VAL A 31 5.86 5.84 12.97
C VAL A 31 6.75 5.98 14.21
N GLN A 32 7.77 6.84 14.16
CA GLN A 32 8.66 7.09 15.29
C GLN A 32 7.93 7.71 16.49
N GLU A 33 7.03 8.66 16.26
CA GLU A 33 6.18 9.27 17.30
C GLU A 33 5.25 8.23 17.96
N ARG A 34 4.91 7.15 17.26
CA ARG A 34 4.01 6.08 17.73
C ARG A 34 4.74 4.76 17.99
N LYS A 35 6.07 4.79 18.18
CA LYS A 35 6.91 3.59 18.28
C LYS A 35 6.38 2.57 19.28
N ASP A 36 5.90 3.00 20.45
CA ASP A 36 5.45 2.10 21.51
C ASP A 36 4.15 1.37 21.11
N ALA A 37 3.26 2.04 20.37
CA ALA A 37 2.03 1.45 19.85
C ALA A 37 2.26 0.56 18.60
N LEU A 38 3.45 0.67 18.00
CA LEU A 38 3.89 -0.05 16.81
C LEU A 38 5.04 -1.01 17.09
N ASP A 39 5.35 -1.28 18.37
CA ASP A 39 6.34 -2.28 18.76
C ASP A 39 6.03 -3.62 18.06
N GLY A 40 7.03 -4.32 17.55
CA GLY A 40 6.85 -5.55 16.78
C GLY A 40 6.31 -5.37 15.34
N VAL A 41 6.21 -4.14 14.83
CA VAL A 41 5.96 -3.87 13.41
C VAL A 41 7.27 -3.53 12.70
N THR A 42 7.65 -4.32 11.70
CA THR A 42 8.79 -4.05 10.83
C THR A 42 8.31 -3.40 9.54
N PHE A 43 8.93 -2.29 9.15
CA PHE A 43 8.56 -1.56 7.94
C PHE A 43 9.60 -1.75 6.83
N ASP A 44 9.12 -2.12 5.64
CA ASP A 44 9.87 -2.13 4.39
C ASP A 44 9.38 -0.97 3.51
N TRP A 45 10.22 0.06 3.36
CA TRP A 45 9.86 1.29 2.64
C TRP A 45 10.38 1.22 1.21
N ARG A 46 9.46 1.25 0.23
CA ARG A 46 9.76 1.24 -1.20
C ARG A 46 9.37 2.58 -1.80
N GLN A 47 10.36 3.43 -2.05
CA GLN A 47 10.14 4.70 -2.74
C GLN A 47 10.01 4.48 -4.25
N THR A 48 8.83 4.06 -4.67
CA THR A 48 8.54 3.70 -6.06
C THR A 48 7.03 3.69 -6.30
N THR A 49 6.62 3.75 -7.56
CA THR A 49 5.23 3.53 -7.96
C THR A 49 4.87 2.04 -7.99
N LEU A 50 3.58 1.71 -7.96
CA LEU A 50 3.13 0.32 -8.16
C LEU A 50 3.56 -0.19 -9.55
N GLN A 51 3.48 0.68 -10.56
CA GLN A 51 3.86 0.36 -11.94
C GLN A 51 5.32 -0.05 -12.06
N GLU A 52 6.22 0.69 -11.42
CA GLU A 52 7.65 0.36 -11.37
C GLU A 52 7.91 -0.91 -10.56
N LEU A 53 7.26 -1.06 -9.40
CA LEU A 53 7.41 -2.25 -8.57
C LEU A 53 7.04 -3.54 -9.32
N CYS A 54 5.97 -3.51 -10.13
CA CYS A 54 5.55 -4.65 -10.95
C CYS A 54 6.52 -4.97 -12.11
N LYS A 55 7.31 -3.99 -12.56
CA LYS A 55 8.30 -4.14 -13.65
C LYS A 55 9.65 -4.65 -13.15
N ILE A 56 10.02 -4.25 -11.93
CA ILE A 56 11.18 -4.82 -11.25
C ILE A 56 10.82 -6.27 -10.92
N ASN A 57 11.81 -7.17 -10.85
CA ASN A 57 11.64 -8.58 -10.50
C ASN A 57 11.24 -8.73 -9.02
N PHE A 58 10.12 -8.12 -8.64
CA PHE A 58 9.50 -8.26 -7.34
C PHE A 58 9.15 -9.72 -7.18
N ASP A 59 9.66 -10.32 -6.10
CA ASP A 59 9.45 -11.72 -5.82
C ASP A 59 7.95 -11.99 -5.68
N ARG A 60 7.37 -12.57 -6.74
CA ARG A 60 5.94 -12.87 -6.82
C ARG A 60 5.55 -14.06 -5.92
N SER A 61 6.53 -14.74 -5.33
CA SER A 61 6.31 -15.74 -4.30
C SER A 61 5.99 -15.11 -2.95
N LYS A 62 6.38 -13.85 -2.71
CA LYS A 62 6.01 -13.12 -1.50
C LYS A 62 4.51 -12.80 -1.55
N LYS A 63 3.76 -13.36 -0.61
CA LYS A 63 2.34 -13.11 -0.42
C LYS A 63 2.10 -12.24 0.80
N PHE A 64 1.01 -11.50 0.76
CA PHE A 64 0.55 -10.62 1.82
C PHE A 64 -0.80 -11.10 2.35
N HIS A 65 -0.94 -11.16 3.67
CA HIS A 65 -2.24 -11.45 4.30
C HIS A 65 -3.23 -10.28 4.15
N PHE A 66 -2.71 -9.08 3.93
CA PHE A 66 -3.50 -7.88 3.78
C PHE A 66 -2.83 -6.90 2.81
N VAL A 67 -3.56 -6.48 1.78
CA VAL A 67 -3.14 -5.44 0.84
C VAL A 67 -4.13 -4.29 0.88
N CYS A 68 -3.65 -3.05 0.94
CA CYS A 68 -4.50 -1.88 0.81
C CYS A 68 -3.96 -0.87 -0.20
N ALA A 69 -4.85 -0.38 -1.05
CA ALA A 69 -4.63 0.73 -1.95
C ALA A 69 -5.70 1.79 -1.66
N ILE A 70 -5.34 2.79 -0.86
CA ILE A 70 -6.25 3.82 -0.37
C ILE A 70 -5.90 5.11 -1.08
N HIS A 71 -6.84 5.64 -1.89
CA HIS A 71 -6.63 6.87 -2.65
C HIS A 71 -5.29 6.87 -3.42
N SER A 72 -4.97 5.76 -4.09
CA SER A 72 -3.75 5.64 -4.89
C SER A 72 -4.00 5.15 -6.32
N LEU A 73 -5.09 4.41 -6.57
CA LEU A 73 -5.37 3.82 -7.88
C LEU A 73 -5.77 4.84 -8.96
N TYR A 74 -6.10 6.09 -8.63
CA TYR A 74 -6.44 7.11 -9.64
C TYR A 74 -5.21 7.65 -10.39
N TYR A 75 -4.00 7.38 -9.91
CA TYR A 75 -2.76 7.69 -10.64
C TYR A 75 -2.40 6.62 -11.69
N ILE A 76 -3.18 5.53 -11.75
CA ILE A 76 -3.00 4.47 -12.73
C ILE A 76 -3.87 4.77 -13.95
N PRO A 77 -3.32 4.73 -15.17
CA PRO A 77 -4.12 4.87 -16.39
C PRO A 77 -5.26 3.86 -16.43
N LYS A 78 -6.46 4.28 -16.82
CA LYS A 78 -7.67 3.44 -16.82
C LYS A 78 -7.47 2.11 -17.56
N GLN A 79 -6.74 2.14 -18.67
CA GLN A 79 -6.45 0.96 -19.50
C GLN A 79 -5.51 -0.05 -18.83
N GLU A 80 -4.78 0.33 -17.78
CA GLU A 80 -3.89 -0.57 -17.02
C GLU A 80 -4.46 -0.97 -15.66
N LEU A 81 -5.56 -0.35 -15.21
CA LEU A 81 -6.09 -0.54 -13.85
C LEU A 81 -6.38 -2.01 -13.54
N ASP A 82 -7.06 -2.72 -14.44
CA ASP A 82 -7.43 -4.12 -14.26
C ASP A 82 -6.20 -5.03 -14.06
N TYR A 83 -5.10 -4.75 -14.78
CA TYR A 83 -3.84 -5.48 -14.64
C TYR A 83 -3.25 -5.31 -13.24
N TYR A 84 -3.23 -4.08 -12.70
CA TYR A 84 -2.68 -3.84 -11.38
C TYR A 84 -3.59 -4.34 -10.27
N VAL A 85 -4.92 -4.23 -10.41
CA VAL A 85 -5.86 -4.84 -9.46
C VAL A 85 -5.68 -6.34 -9.41
N LYS A 86 -5.55 -7.01 -10.57
CA LYS A 86 -5.25 -8.44 -10.64
C LYS A 86 -3.91 -8.78 -10.00
N THR A 87 -2.88 -7.96 -10.22
CA THR A 87 -1.56 -8.17 -9.62
C THR A 87 -1.60 -8.06 -8.09
N LEU A 88 -2.28 -7.05 -7.55
CA LEU A 88 -2.50 -6.92 -6.10
C LEU A 88 -3.27 -8.11 -5.53
N PHE A 89 -4.23 -8.65 -6.31
CA PHE A 89 -4.94 -9.87 -5.95
C PHE A 89 -4.05 -11.09 -5.91
N GLU A 90 -3.21 -11.29 -6.93
CA GLU A 90 -2.25 -12.39 -6.95
C GLU A 90 -1.24 -12.30 -5.80
N TRP A 91 -0.88 -11.10 -5.34
CA TRP A 91 0.01 -10.91 -4.18
C TRP A 91 -0.69 -11.12 -2.83
N THR A 92 -2.01 -11.32 -2.79
CA THR A 92 -2.77 -11.41 -1.55
C THR A 92 -3.26 -12.84 -1.30
N GLU A 93 -3.06 -13.33 -0.07
CA GLU A 93 -3.65 -14.60 0.41
C GLU A 93 -4.87 -14.38 1.32
N GLY A 94 -5.05 -13.16 1.81
CA GLY A 94 -6.16 -12.78 2.69
C GLY A 94 -7.05 -11.71 2.08
N ILE A 95 -6.97 -10.50 2.62
CA ILE A 95 -7.93 -9.43 2.35
C ILE A 95 -7.29 -8.32 1.52
N ILE A 96 -8.04 -7.80 0.55
CA ILE A 96 -7.69 -6.59 -0.19
C ILE A 96 -8.69 -5.49 0.14
N LEU A 97 -8.18 -4.33 0.54
CA LEU A 97 -8.95 -3.10 0.69
C LEU A 97 -8.57 -2.11 -0.40
N LEU A 98 -9.44 -1.96 -1.39
CA LEU A 98 -9.32 -0.94 -2.43
C LEU A 98 -10.27 0.19 -2.08
N MET A 99 -9.74 1.35 -1.70
CA MET A 99 -10.53 2.55 -1.47
C MET A 99 -10.25 3.54 -2.59
N HIS A 100 -11.18 3.55 -3.54
CA HIS A 100 -11.20 4.47 -4.66
C HIS A 100 -12.36 5.43 -4.45
N CYS A 101 -12.07 6.70 -4.17
CA CYS A 101 -13.10 7.74 -4.14
C CYS A 101 -12.95 8.57 -5.42
N PRO A 102 -13.88 8.45 -6.38
CA PRO A 102 -13.98 9.42 -7.45
C PRO A 102 -14.74 10.64 -6.91
N GLY A 103 -14.05 11.77 -6.80
CA GLY A 103 -14.67 13.06 -6.49
C GLY A 103 -14.75 13.91 -7.76
N ASN A 104 -15.93 13.90 -8.38
CA ASN A 104 -16.41 14.70 -9.52
C ASN A 104 -15.97 14.28 -10.94
N LEU A 105 -16.82 13.46 -11.57
CA LEU A 105 -17.31 13.75 -12.92
C LEU A 105 -18.07 15.09 -12.85
N THR A 106 -17.37 16.22 -12.94
CA THR A 106 -18.00 17.42 -13.50
C THR A 106 -18.02 17.24 -15.01
N SER A 107 -19.23 17.01 -15.51
CA SER A 107 -19.66 17.20 -16.88
C SER A 107 -19.07 18.48 -17.51
N LEU A 108 -18.71 18.35 -18.79
CA LEU A 108 -18.63 19.40 -19.84
C LEU A 108 -17.69 20.58 -19.55
N ASP A 109 -16.57 20.60 -20.26
CA ASP A 109 -16.33 21.55 -21.38
C ASP A 109 -15.38 20.92 -22.41
#